data_AF-A0A7S3UNW5-F1
#
_entry.id   AF-A0A7S3UNW5-F1
#
_cell.length_a   1.000
_cell.length_b   1.000
_cell.length_c   1.000
_cell.angle_alpha   90.00
_cell.angle_beta   90.00
_cell.angle_gamma   90.00
#
_symmetry.space_group_name_H-M   'P 1'
#
loop_
_entity.id
_entity.type
_entity.pdbx_description
1 polymer ?
#
loop_
_entity_poly.entity_id
_entity_poly.type
_entity_poly.pdbx_seq_one_letter_code
_entity_poly.pdbx_strand_id
1 'polypeptide(L)'
;EVKDVPKLKAPGFIKAAADGSFPDASGEDGGDVVLSVRTTTPDYAGFRIAFASGTASPSYACAGGGSIPLSRGCFKAKFSVPAGSEFTDVRVPLSQFSDKWSPSTGEQTSTCADDKDVCPTASTLKGIKRVEVWAEGADGKVHLEIQSIKVSKQQAVSARPPTTFDKCSGPVQENLRYGISGRTTPTVPVTVDANETLAEAVCCDTRTSANAEPQFLYEAPDIQLFSKESDSLIAHYGLDQHRGRIPGHARQIHAPPGSLRVWQVRSQMCATLGVHKSCLRVGHQ
;
A
#
# COMPACT_ATOMS: atom_id res chain seq x y z
N GLU A 1 28.32 8.09 -16.14
CA GLU A 1 27.94 6.73 -16.57
C GLU A 1 28.76 5.73 -15.79
N VAL A 2 28.19 4.57 -15.49
CA VAL A 2 28.90 3.45 -14.88
C VAL A 2 29.52 2.62 -16.00
N LYS A 3 30.81 2.29 -15.84
CA LYS A 3 31.59 1.51 -16.79
C LYS A 3 32.29 0.37 -16.06
N ASP A 4 32.54 -0.70 -16.80
CA ASP A 4 33.48 -1.72 -16.40
C ASP A 4 34.83 -1.14 -15.96
N VAL A 5 35.28 -1.60 -14.79
CA VAL A 5 36.63 -1.36 -14.29
C VAL A 5 37.54 -2.45 -14.88
N PRO A 6 38.49 -2.13 -15.78
CA PRO A 6 39.24 -3.15 -16.52
C PRO A 6 39.99 -4.15 -15.64
N LYS A 7 40.48 -3.70 -14.48
CA LYS A 7 41.18 -4.54 -13.50
C LYS A 7 40.26 -5.54 -12.80
N LEU A 8 38.97 -5.20 -12.63
CA LEU A 8 37.98 -6.02 -11.93
C LEU A 8 37.09 -6.83 -12.88
N LYS A 9 37.07 -6.48 -14.18
CA LYS A 9 36.18 -7.07 -15.20
C LYS A 9 34.71 -7.05 -14.74
N ALA A 10 34.31 -5.98 -14.10
CA ALA A 10 32.99 -5.78 -13.53
C ALA A 10 32.61 -4.30 -13.56
N PRO A 11 31.30 -3.97 -13.59
CA PRO A 11 30.82 -2.60 -13.51
C PRO A 11 31.38 -1.90 -12.28
N GLY A 12 31.85 -0.67 -12.47
CA GLY A 12 32.23 0.22 -11.38
C GLY A 12 31.01 0.72 -10.60
N PHE A 13 31.18 1.83 -9.89
CA PHE A 13 30.06 2.47 -9.19
C PHE A 13 30.16 3.99 -9.20
N ILE A 14 29.01 4.64 -9.12
CA ILE A 14 28.86 6.04 -8.74
C ILE A 14 28.14 6.06 -7.40
N LYS A 15 28.63 6.87 -6.46
CA LYS A 15 28.09 6.94 -5.11
C LYS A 15 27.90 8.37 -4.63
N ALA A 16 26.75 8.64 -4.04
CA ALA A 16 26.50 9.78 -3.17
C ALA A 16 26.29 9.28 -1.74
N ALA A 17 26.87 9.96 -0.76
CA ALA A 17 26.77 9.58 0.64
C ALA A 17 26.59 10.81 1.53
N ALA A 18 25.80 10.65 2.59
CA ALA A 18 25.62 11.62 3.64
C ALA A 18 25.91 10.96 5.00
N ASP A 19 26.80 11.57 5.78
CA ASP A 19 27.05 11.23 7.17
C ASP A 19 26.43 12.32 8.06
N GLY A 20 25.82 11.94 9.17
CA GLY A 20 25.20 12.91 10.07
C GLY A 20 24.28 12.29 11.10
N SER A 21 23.55 13.15 11.80
CA SER A 21 22.47 12.75 12.69
C SER A 21 21.17 12.68 11.92
N PHE A 22 20.53 11.52 11.92
CA PHE A 22 19.24 11.29 11.30
C PHE A 22 18.14 11.19 12.37
N PRO A 23 16.88 11.55 12.06
CA PRO A 23 15.77 11.35 12.98
C PRO A 23 15.60 9.87 13.39
N ASP A 24 15.10 9.65 14.60
CA ASP A 24 14.72 8.31 15.07
C ASP A 24 13.55 7.78 14.24
N ALA A 25 13.79 6.71 13.48
CA ALA A 25 12.79 6.05 12.64
C ALA A 25 12.30 4.72 13.23
N SER A 26 12.59 4.43 14.50
CA SER A 26 12.21 3.16 15.14
C SER A 26 10.70 2.91 15.19
N GLY A 27 9.89 3.97 15.19
CA GLY A 27 8.42 3.89 15.12
C GLY A 27 7.86 3.42 13.77
N GLU A 28 8.71 3.36 12.74
CA GLU A 28 8.39 2.98 11.38
C GLU A 28 8.87 1.57 11.03
N ASP A 29 9.21 0.76 12.04
CA ASP A 29 9.62 -0.64 11.88
C ASP A 29 8.60 -1.45 11.06
N GLY A 30 9.10 -2.30 10.18
CA GLY A 30 8.29 -2.99 9.16
C GLY A 30 7.75 -2.08 8.05
N GLY A 31 8.16 -0.81 7.99
CA GLY A 31 7.78 0.16 6.97
C GLY A 31 8.63 0.15 5.69
N ASP A 32 8.66 1.31 5.02
CA ASP A 32 9.40 1.55 3.78
C ASP A 32 10.42 2.67 3.95
N VAL A 33 11.55 2.55 3.24
CA VAL A 33 12.34 3.72 2.84
C VAL A 33 11.70 4.31 1.60
N VAL A 34 11.30 5.58 1.67
CA VAL A 34 10.64 6.30 0.59
C VAL A 34 11.59 7.34 0.02
N LEU A 35 11.87 7.24 -1.28
CA LEU A 35 12.69 8.18 -2.03
C LEU A 35 11.80 8.98 -2.97
N SER A 36 11.82 10.31 -2.84
CA SER A 36 11.19 11.19 -3.82
C SER A 36 12.21 11.51 -4.90
N VAL A 37 12.06 10.89 -6.08
CA VAL A 37 13.11 10.81 -7.11
C VAL A 37 12.57 10.97 -8.52
N ARG A 38 13.45 11.32 -9.46
CA ARG A 38 13.19 11.25 -10.91
C ARG A 38 14.41 10.82 -11.68
N THR A 39 14.20 10.26 -12.88
CA THR A 39 15.28 9.79 -13.75
C THR A 39 14.96 10.01 -15.22
N THR A 40 16.00 10.33 -16.02
CA THR A 40 15.97 10.27 -17.49
C THR A 40 16.56 8.96 -18.02
N THR A 41 16.99 8.06 -17.13
CA THR A 41 17.54 6.73 -17.43
C THR A 41 16.76 5.64 -16.68
N PRO A 42 15.46 5.47 -16.95
CA PRO A 42 14.60 4.51 -16.22
C PRO A 42 15.03 3.05 -16.41
N ASP A 43 15.71 2.74 -17.52
CA ASP A 43 16.19 1.39 -17.83
C ASP A 43 17.49 1.03 -17.06
N TYR A 44 18.07 1.96 -16.29
CA TYR A 44 19.25 1.67 -15.50
C TYR A 44 18.93 0.74 -14.32
N ALA A 45 19.42 -0.50 -14.40
CA ALA A 45 19.09 -1.56 -13.45
C ALA A 45 19.99 -1.61 -12.20
N GLY A 46 20.83 -0.59 -11.96
CA GLY A 46 21.86 -0.62 -10.91
C GLY A 46 21.60 0.28 -9.71
N PHE A 47 20.42 0.91 -9.60
CA PHE A 47 20.11 1.79 -8.48
C PHE A 47 19.99 1.02 -7.15
N ARG A 48 20.73 1.47 -6.14
CA ARG A 48 20.67 0.93 -4.78
C ARG A 48 20.65 2.06 -3.76
N ILE A 49 19.94 1.82 -2.66
CA ILE A 49 19.89 2.66 -1.48
C ILE A 49 20.48 1.85 -0.33
N ALA A 50 21.30 2.48 0.49
CA ALA A 50 21.85 1.88 1.70
C ALA A 50 21.80 2.85 2.87
N PHE A 51 21.73 2.31 4.08
CA PHE A 51 21.91 3.07 5.31
C PHE A 51 22.73 2.27 6.32
N ALA A 52 23.56 2.97 7.09
CA ALA A 52 24.37 2.37 8.13
C ALA A 52 23.82 2.67 9.53
N SER A 53 23.77 1.65 10.37
CA SER A 53 23.39 1.73 11.78
C SER A 53 24.04 0.60 12.57
N GLY A 54 24.06 0.71 13.90
CA GLY A 54 24.61 -0.33 14.78
C GLY A 54 26.12 -0.59 14.61
N THR A 55 26.82 0.26 13.85
CA THR A 55 28.24 0.10 13.52
C THR A 55 29.10 1.20 14.13
N ALA A 56 30.36 0.87 14.45
CA ALA A 56 31.36 1.83 14.91
C ALA A 56 31.92 2.69 13.76
N SER A 57 31.94 2.15 12.54
CA SER A 57 32.45 2.84 11.35
C SER A 57 31.47 2.69 10.19
N PRO A 58 30.57 3.67 9.97
CA PRO A 58 29.56 3.64 8.92
C PRO A 58 30.14 3.45 7.52
N SER A 59 31.25 4.13 7.22
CA SER A 59 31.91 4.02 5.92
C SER A 59 32.53 2.64 5.69
N TYR A 60 33.11 2.03 6.72
CA TYR A 60 33.67 0.68 6.64
C TYR A 60 32.58 -0.38 6.50
N ALA A 61 31.49 -0.27 7.27
CA ALA A 61 30.33 -1.15 7.13
C ALA A 61 29.78 -1.09 5.70
N CYS A 62 29.63 0.11 5.14
CA CYS A 62 29.16 0.29 3.76
C CYS A 62 30.19 0.02 2.67
N ALA A 63 31.42 -0.35 3.02
CA ALA A 63 32.41 -0.87 2.07
C ALA A 63 32.39 -2.41 2.00
N GLY A 64 31.89 -3.09 3.04
CA GLY A 64 32.02 -4.54 3.19
C GLY A 64 30.72 -5.32 3.27
N GLY A 65 29.63 -4.72 3.76
CA GLY A 65 28.31 -5.36 3.76
C GLY A 65 28.31 -6.75 4.39
N GLY A 66 29.01 -6.93 5.51
CA GLY A 66 29.14 -8.23 6.17
C GLY A 66 30.07 -9.24 5.48
N SER A 67 30.51 -9.01 4.24
CA SER A 67 31.44 -9.88 3.51
C SER A 67 32.90 -9.72 3.98
N ILE A 68 33.22 -8.60 4.62
CA ILE A 68 34.53 -8.34 5.24
C ILE A 68 34.36 -8.43 6.77
N PRO A 69 35.33 -8.98 7.52
CA PRO A 69 35.24 -9.04 8.99
C PRO A 69 34.86 -7.69 9.61
N LEU A 70 33.87 -7.71 10.50
CA LEU A 70 33.36 -6.55 11.24
C LEU A 70 32.73 -5.43 10.36
N SER A 71 32.30 -5.75 9.14
CA SER A 71 31.64 -4.79 8.22
C SER A 71 30.11 -4.90 8.17
N ARG A 72 29.47 -5.51 9.18
CA ARG A 72 28.00 -5.57 9.33
C ARG A 72 27.42 -4.19 9.67
N GLY A 73 26.11 -4.04 9.53
CA GLY A 73 25.37 -2.83 9.88
C GLY A 73 25.26 -1.78 8.75
N CYS A 74 25.54 -2.14 7.50
CA CYS A 74 25.15 -1.33 6.34
C CYS A 74 24.11 -2.08 5.51
N PHE A 75 22.85 -1.71 5.69
CA PHE A 75 21.70 -2.32 5.07
C PHE A 75 21.53 -1.76 3.67
N LYS A 76 21.48 -2.62 2.65
CA LYS A 76 21.40 -2.23 1.24
C LYS A 76 20.23 -2.91 0.55
N ALA A 77 19.52 -2.18 -0.30
CA ALA A 77 18.43 -2.68 -1.13
C ALA A 77 18.50 -2.08 -2.54
N LYS A 78 17.98 -2.83 -3.50
CA LYS A 78 17.82 -2.40 -4.90
C LYS A 78 16.48 -1.73 -5.11
N PHE A 79 16.43 -0.73 -5.98
CA PHE A 79 15.17 -0.10 -6.39
C PHE A 79 15.18 0.27 -7.87
N SER A 80 14.01 0.56 -8.42
CA SER A 80 13.82 1.05 -9.78
C SER A 80 13.09 2.38 -9.75
N VAL A 81 13.37 3.25 -10.71
CA VAL A 81 12.72 4.57 -10.82
C VAL A 81 11.96 4.62 -12.14
N PRO A 82 10.64 4.93 -12.12
CA PRO A 82 9.88 5.01 -13.36
C PRO A 82 10.34 6.22 -14.20
N ALA A 83 10.07 6.16 -15.50
CA ALA A 83 10.34 7.26 -16.40
C ALA A 83 9.47 8.49 -16.04
N GLY A 84 10.05 9.69 -16.01
CA GLY A 84 9.27 10.91 -15.79
C GLY A 84 10.12 12.16 -15.54
N SER A 85 9.52 13.33 -15.77
CA SER A 85 10.09 14.64 -15.41
C SER A 85 9.76 15.07 -13.99
N GLU A 86 8.70 14.50 -13.40
CA GLU A 86 8.23 14.84 -12.07
C GLU A 86 8.88 13.94 -11.01
N PHE A 87 9.08 14.49 -9.81
CA PHE A 87 9.47 13.69 -8.66
C PHE A 87 8.34 12.75 -8.25
N THR A 88 8.67 11.48 -8.10
CA THR A 88 7.73 10.45 -7.64
C THR A 88 8.29 9.74 -6.42
N ASP A 89 7.40 9.31 -5.53
CA ASP A 89 7.77 8.52 -4.36
C ASP A 89 7.96 7.05 -4.79
N VAL A 90 9.21 6.57 -4.70
CA VAL A 90 9.58 5.15 -4.80
C VAL A 90 9.70 4.60 -3.39
N ARG A 91 8.95 3.53 -3.10
CA ARG A 91 8.96 2.86 -1.79
C ARG A 91 9.78 1.57 -1.87
N VAL A 92 10.75 1.44 -0.97
CA VAL A 92 11.58 0.25 -0.81
C VAL A 92 11.28 -0.33 0.57
N PRO A 93 10.55 -1.45 0.66
CA PRO A 93 10.23 -2.07 1.94
C PRO A 93 11.49 -2.36 2.76
N LEU A 94 11.46 -2.08 4.06
CA LEU A 94 12.56 -2.37 4.98
C LEU A 94 12.90 -3.88 5.00
N SER A 95 11.93 -4.74 4.72
CA SER A 95 12.12 -6.18 4.54
C SER A 95 12.91 -6.58 3.29
N GLN A 96 13.14 -5.66 2.35
CA GLN A 96 14.00 -5.89 1.18
C GLN A 96 15.46 -5.49 1.42
N PHE A 97 15.78 -4.91 2.58
CA PHE A 97 17.15 -4.56 2.92
C PHE A 97 17.88 -5.73 3.58
N SER A 98 19.19 -5.77 3.37
CA SER A 98 20.08 -6.72 4.04
C SER A 98 21.43 -6.06 4.32
N ASP A 99 22.04 -6.36 5.46
CA ASP A 99 23.42 -5.98 5.75
C ASP A 99 24.47 -7.04 5.39
N LYS A 100 24.06 -8.08 4.65
CA LYS A 100 24.92 -9.07 4.00
C LYS A 100 24.81 -8.95 2.47
N TRP A 101 25.83 -8.36 1.84
CA TRP A 101 25.89 -8.15 0.40
C TRP A 101 27.35 -8.15 -0.09
N SER A 102 27.52 -8.40 -1.39
CA SER A 102 28.81 -8.52 -2.05
C SER A 102 29.41 -7.14 -2.37
N PRO A 103 30.61 -6.81 -1.88
CA PRO A 103 31.30 -5.55 -2.21
C PRO A 103 31.58 -5.35 -3.70
N SER A 104 31.61 -6.42 -4.50
CA SER A 104 31.91 -6.35 -5.94
C SER A 104 30.68 -6.11 -6.81
N THR A 105 29.50 -6.54 -6.37
CA THR A 105 28.27 -6.47 -7.19
C THR A 105 27.16 -5.64 -6.56
N GLY A 106 27.22 -5.39 -5.25
CA GLY A 106 26.14 -4.80 -4.47
C GLY A 106 24.94 -5.74 -4.27
N GLU A 107 25.02 -7.00 -4.74
CA GLU A 107 23.96 -8.00 -4.58
C GLU A 107 23.97 -8.59 -3.18
N GLN A 108 22.79 -8.84 -2.64
CA GLN A 108 22.63 -9.46 -1.32
C GLN A 108 23.12 -10.91 -1.36
N THR A 109 23.88 -11.31 -0.33
CA THR A 109 24.34 -12.69 -0.16
C THR A 109 23.43 -13.47 0.80
N SER A 110 22.57 -12.77 1.53
CA SER A 110 21.50 -13.32 2.36
C SER A 110 20.38 -12.29 2.45
N THR A 111 19.13 -12.74 2.36
CA THR A 111 17.96 -11.85 2.43
C THR A 111 17.27 -11.96 3.78
N CYS A 112 16.40 -11.01 4.09
CA CYS A 112 15.50 -11.08 5.24
C CYS A 112 14.58 -12.30 5.28
N ALA A 113 14.27 -12.88 4.11
CA ALA A 113 13.48 -14.10 4.05
C ALA A 113 14.29 -15.31 4.53
N ASP A 114 15.60 -15.30 4.29
CA ASP A 114 16.51 -16.39 4.65
C ASP A 114 17.01 -16.28 6.09
N ASP A 115 17.35 -15.06 6.52
CA ASP A 115 17.97 -14.78 7.82
C ASP A 115 17.42 -13.47 8.39
N LYS A 116 16.66 -13.55 9.50
CA LYS A 116 16.11 -12.35 10.14
C LYS A 116 17.18 -11.49 10.81
N ASP A 117 18.38 -12.01 11.07
CA ASP A 117 19.52 -11.25 11.61
C ASP A 117 20.04 -10.18 10.64
N VAL A 118 19.81 -10.34 9.33
CA VAL A 118 20.29 -9.38 8.33
C VAL A 118 19.33 -8.21 8.08
N CYS A 119 18.15 -8.25 8.70
CA CYS A 119 17.10 -7.26 8.50
C CYS A 119 17.31 -5.98 9.30
N PRO A 120 16.86 -4.83 8.78
CA PRO A 120 16.57 -3.69 9.63
C PRO A 120 15.58 -4.06 10.74
N THR A 121 15.79 -3.45 11.90
CA THR A 121 14.91 -3.53 13.08
C THR A 121 14.68 -2.13 13.64
N ALA A 122 13.68 -1.97 14.49
CA ALA A 122 13.46 -0.73 15.26
C ALA A 122 14.74 -0.19 15.92
N SER A 123 15.58 -1.07 16.50
CA SER A 123 16.85 -0.68 17.14
C SER A 123 17.84 -0.08 16.13
N THR A 124 17.95 -0.66 14.95
CA THR A 124 18.82 -0.12 13.89
C THR A 124 18.27 1.19 13.30
N LEU A 125 16.95 1.32 13.17
CA LEU A 125 16.32 2.55 12.65
C LEU A 125 16.43 3.74 13.61
N LYS A 126 16.62 3.48 14.90
CA LYS A 126 16.87 4.51 15.91
C LYS A 126 18.22 5.22 15.75
N GLY A 127 19.21 4.54 15.16
CA GLY A 127 20.62 4.92 15.23
C GLY A 127 21.30 5.08 13.87
N ILE A 128 20.57 5.52 12.85
CA ILE A 128 21.13 5.71 11.50
C ILE A 128 22.23 6.78 11.55
N LYS A 129 23.38 6.45 10.98
CA LYS A 129 24.59 7.30 10.96
C LYS A 129 24.99 7.75 9.56
N ARG A 130 24.56 7.02 8.54
CA ARG A 130 24.93 7.23 7.14
C ARG A 130 23.81 6.77 6.22
N VAL A 131 23.60 7.50 5.13
CA VAL A 131 22.75 7.09 4.01
C VAL A 131 23.56 7.20 2.73
N GLU A 132 23.44 6.22 1.84
CA GLU A 132 24.15 6.18 0.56
C GLU A 132 23.23 5.79 -0.58
N VAL A 133 23.39 6.46 -1.71
CA VAL A 133 22.73 6.08 -2.96
C VAL A 133 23.80 5.71 -3.97
N TRP A 134 23.59 4.58 -4.61
CA TRP A 134 24.54 3.93 -5.48
C TRP A 134 23.94 3.70 -6.85
N ALA A 135 24.77 3.88 -7.86
CA ALA A 135 24.62 3.24 -9.16
C ALA A 135 25.78 2.26 -9.29
N GLU A 136 25.50 0.97 -9.12
CA GLU A 136 26.51 -0.09 -9.06
C GLU A 136 26.00 -1.38 -9.71
N GLY A 137 26.90 -2.31 -10.04
CA GLY A 137 26.53 -3.67 -10.52
C GLY A 137 25.78 -3.71 -11.85
N ALA A 138 25.67 -2.59 -12.57
CA ALA A 138 25.11 -2.50 -13.92
C ALA A 138 25.81 -1.39 -14.69
N ASP A 139 26.18 -1.69 -15.94
CA ASP A 139 26.76 -0.73 -16.86
C ASP A 139 25.70 0.15 -17.51
N GLY A 140 26.05 1.41 -17.76
CA GLY A 140 25.19 2.31 -18.52
C GLY A 140 25.24 3.76 -18.08
N LYS A 141 24.51 4.60 -18.82
CA LYS A 141 24.25 5.98 -18.43
C LYS A 141 23.33 6.01 -17.23
N VAL A 142 23.61 6.92 -16.32
CA VAL A 142 22.91 7.05 -15.05
C VAL A 142 22.52 8.50 -14.87
N HIS A 143 21.24 8.72 -14.59
CA HIS A 143 20.69 9.97 -14.14
C HIS A 143 19.75 9.68 -12.96
N LEU A 144 19.98 10.32 -11.82
CA LEU A 144 19.06 10.23 -10.70
C LEU A 144 19.08 11.57 -9.98
N GLU A 145 17.90 12.17 -9.84
CA GLU A 145 17.70 13.31 -8.98
C GLU A 145 16.89 12.87 -7.77
N ILE A 146 17.26 13.38 -6.60
CA ILE A 146 16.67 13.02 -5.32
C ILE A 146 16.25 14.30 -4.62
N GLN A 147 14.97 14.42 -4.32
CA GLN A 147 14.42 15.54 -3.57
C GLN A 147 14.41 15.24 -2.06
N SER A 148 14.05 14.02 -1.67
CA SER A 148 14.04 13.61 -0.27
C SER A 148 14.16 12.10 -0.09
N ILE A 149 14.62 11.70 1.09
CA ILE A 149 14.62 10.32 1.57
C ILE A 149 14.01 10.34 2.98
N LYS A 150 13.02 9.49 3.22
CA LYS A 150 12.34 9.35 4.52
C LYS A 150 12.08 7.88 4.82
N VAL A 151 11.82 7.56 6.09
CA VAL A 151 11.24 6.27 6.48
C VAL A 151 9.79 6.53 6.86
N SER A 152 8.88 5.67 6.41
CA SER A 152 7.46 5.74 6.76
C SER A 152 6.91 4.33 6.97
N LYS A 153 5.87 4.18 7.79
CA LYS A 153 5.12 2.94 7.88
C LYS A 153 4.75 2.48 6.50
N GLN A 154 4.74 1.16 6.33
CA GLN A 154 4.28 0.55 5.12
C GLN A 154 2.84 1.05 4.97
N GLN A 155 2.57 1.83 3.93
CA GLN A 155 1.19 2.00 3.52
C GLN A 155 0.71 0.58 3.24
N ALA A 156 -0.42 0.17 3.82
CA ALA A 156 -1.03 -1.08 3.44
C ALA A 156 -1.25 -1.00 1.92
N VAL A 157 -0.29 -1.53 1.15
CA VAL A 157 -0.37 -1.53 -0.31
C VAL A 157 -1.38 -2.60 -0.57
N SER A 158 -2.63 -2.19 -0.65
CA SER A 158 -3.64 -3.07 -1.16
C SER A 158 -3.22 -3.46 -2.56
N ALA A 159 -3.05 -4.76 -2.81
CA ALA A 159 -2.85 -5.22 -4.17
C ALA A 159 -4.06 -4.75 -4.99
N ARG A 160 -3.76 -4.05 -6.09
CA ARG A 160 -4.78 -3.71 -7.07
C ARG A 160 -5.17 -4.97 -7.83
N PRO A 161 -6.43 -5.07 -8.28
CA PRO A 161 -6.82 -6.13 -9.20
C PRO A 161 -5.95 -6.10 -10.46
N PRO A 162 -5.85 -7.22 -11.20
CA PRO A 162 -5.23 -7.21 -12.53
C PRO A 162 -5.81 -6.10 -13.41
N THR A 163 -5.00 -5.49 -14.27
CA THR A 163 -5.39 -4.31 -15.08
C THR A 163 -6.64 -4.53 -15.96
N THR A 164 -6.90 -5.77 -16.37
CA THR A 164 -8.11 -6.14 -17.11
C THR A 164 -9.39 -6.03 -16.27
N PHE A 165 -9.26 -6.05 -14.96
CA PHE A 165 -10.36 -6.02 -14.00
C PHE A 165 -10.37 -4.77 -13.12
N ASP A 166 -9.30 -3.98 -13.08
CA ASP A 166 -9.21 -2.75 -12.30
C ASP A 166 -10.01 -1.60 -12.95
N LYS A 167 -11.10 -1.16 -12.29
CA LYS A 167 -11.93 0.00 -12.69
C LYS A 167 -11.53 1.30 -12.00
N CYS A 168 -10.62 1.25 -11.03
CA CYS A 168 -10.25 2.43 -10.27
C CYS A 168 -9.18 3.24 -11.00
N SER A 169 -9.34 4.57 -11.05
CA SER A 169 -8.35 5.49 -11.61
C SER A 169 -7.36 6.05 -10.58
N GLY A 170 -7.60 5.79 -9.29
CA GLY A 170 -6.76 6.22 -8.17
C GLY A 170 -6.92 5.29 -6.96
N PRO A 171 -6.22 5.55 -5.84
CA PRO A 171 -6.28 4.70 -4.63
C PRO A 171 -7.69 4.69 -4.02
N VAL A 172 -8.02 3.64 -3.27
CA VAL A 172 -9.26 3.59 -2.48
C VAL A 172 -9.20 4.60 -1.35
N GLN A 173 -10.35 5.17 -0.98
CA GLN A 173 -10.44 6.14 0.11
C GLN A 173 -10.01 5.49 1.44
N GLU A 174 -9.17 6.19 2.20
CA GLU A 174 -8.81 5.80 3.56
C GLU A 174 -9.93 6.16 4.58
N ASN A 175 -9.82 5.63 5.80
CA ASN A 175 -10.73 5.92 6.92
C ASN A 175 -12.22 5.66 6.62
N LEU A 176 -12.49 4.59 5.88
CA LEU A 176 -13.84 4.11 5.62
C LEU A 176 -14.55 3.77 6.94
N ARG A 177 -15.82 4.13 6.99
CA ARG A 177 -16.66 3.95 8.19
C ARG A 177 -16.82 2.47 8.54
N TYR A 178 -17.27 2.22 9.77
CA TYR A 178 -17.64 0.87 10.23
C TYR A 178 -16.48 -0.15 10.15
N GLY A 179 -15.24 0.30 10.36
CA GLY A 179 -14.07 -0.59 10.38
C GLY A 179 -13.65 -1.14 9.03
N ILE A 180 -14.25 -0.68 7.93
CA ILE A 180 -13.99 -1.22 6.58
C ILE A 180 -12.53 -1.06 6.17
N SER A 181 -11.87 0.06 6.51
CA SER A 181 -10.44 0.24 6.23
C SER A 181 -9.53 -0.75 6.96
N GLY A 182 -10.00 -1.41 8.02
CA GLY A 182 -9.25 -2.43 8.75
C GLY A 182 -9.37 -3.83 8.17
N ARG A 183 -10.18 -4.03 7.11
CA ARG A 183 -10.44 -5.36 6.53
C ARG A 183 -9.48 -5.64 5.39
N THR A 184 -8.29 -6.10 5.77
CA THR A 184 -7.19 -6.42 4.85
C THR A 184 -7.33 -7.78 4.16
N THR A 185 -8.28 -8.62 4.58
CA THR A 185 -8.58 -9.90 3.92
C THR A 185 -9.97 -9.86 3.29
N PRO A 186 -10.08 -10.05 1.96
CA PRO A 186 -11.33 -9.92 1.24
C PRO A 186 -12.11 -11.26 1.27
N THR A 187 -13.33 -11.23 1.83
CA THR A 187 -14.25 -12.38 1.81
C THR A 187 -15.16 -12.31 0.58
N VAL A 188 -14.60 -12.49 -0.62
CA VAL A 188 -15.34 -12.41 -1.90
C VAL A 188 -15.36 -13.77 -2.62
N PRO A 189 -16.38 -14.08 -3.44
CA PRO A 189 -16.53 -15.40 -4.08
C PRO A 189 -15.61 -15.60 -5.29
N VAL A 190 -14.58 -14.79 -5.44
CA VAL A 190 -13.58 -14.86 -6.51
C VAL A 190 -12.19 -14.82 -5.91
N THR A 191 -11.24 -15.54 -6.51
CA THR A 191 -9.86 -15.50 -6.07
C THR A 191 -9.25 -14.14 -6.39
N VAL A 192 -8.83 -13.45 -5.34
CA VAL A 192 -8.19 -12.14 -5.32
C VAL A 192 -6.80 -12.26 -4.70
N ASP A 193 -5.96 -11.24 -4.86
CA ASP A 193 -4.61 -11.26 -4.31
C ASP A 193 -4.65 -11.31 -2.77
N ALA A 194 -3.68 -12.00 -2.16
CA ALA A 194 -3.62 -12.15 -0.70
C ALA A 194 -3.43 -10.80 0.03
N ASN A 195 -2.95 -9.78 -0.67
CA ASN A 195 -2.74 -8.42 -0.16
C ASN A 195 -3.82 -7.44 -0.66
N GLU A 196 -4.82 -7.88 -1.43
CA GLU A 196 -5.94 -7.03 -1.86
C GLU A 196 -6.90 -6.85 -0.69
N THR A 197 -7.15 -5.62 -0.21
CA THR A 197 -8.10 -5.42 0.89
C THR A 197 -9.53 -5.63 0.41
N LEU A 198 -10.46 -5.78 1.36
CA LEU A 198 -11.89 -5.84 1.01
C LEU A 198 -12.35 -4.61 0.23
N ALA A 199 -11.80 -3.44 0.52
CA ALA A 199 -12.19 -2.20 -0.13
C ALA A 199 -11.70 -2.17 -1.59
N GLU A 200 -10.47 -2.60 -1.87
CA GLU A 200 -9.98 -2.73 -3.25
C GLU A 200 -10.71 -3.81 -4.02
N ALA A 201 -10.95 -4.97 -3.39
CA ALA A 201 -11.76 -6.03 -3.99
C ALA A 201 -13.10 -5.46 -4.43
N VAL A 202 -13.87 -4.79 -3.56
CA VAL A 202 -15.21 -4.29 -3.93
C VAL A 202 -15.18 -3.05 -4.84
N CYS A 203 -14.29 -2.10 -4.56
CA CYS A 203 -14.29 -0.78 -5.20
C CYS A 203 -13.50 -0.75 -6.51
N CYS A 204 -12.53 -1.64 -6.71
CA CYS A 204 -11.63 -1.60 -7.85
C CYS A 204 -11.73 -2.82 -8.75
N ASP A 205 -12.07 -4.00 -8.22
CA ASP A 205 -12.26 -5.18 -9.08
C ASP A 205 -13.67 -5.15 -9.74
N THR A 206 -13.71 -5.38 -11.05
CA THR A 206 -14.95 -5.52 -11.83
C THR A 206 -15.61 -6.89 -11.60
N ARG A 207 -14.84 -7.93 -11.29
CA ARG A 207 -15.33 -9.31 -11.04
C ARG A 207 -16.18 -9.40 -9.78
N THR A 208 -15.89 -8.55 -8.81
CA THR A 208 -16.57 -8.41 -7.49
C THR A 208 -17.53 -7.23 -7.44
N SER A 209 -17.67 -6.46 -8.53
CA SER A 209 -18.46 -5.22 -8.52
C SER A 209 -19.94 -5.44 -8.19
N ALA A 210 -20.45 -6.65 -8.46
CA ALA A 210 -21.79 -7.09 -8.07
C ALA A 210 -21.88 -7.49 -6.58
N ASN A 211 -20.75 -7.67 -5.91
CA ASN A 211 -20.60 -8.14 -4.54
C ASN A 211 -20.34 -7.00 -3.56
N ALA A 212 -20.97 -5.84 -3.79
CA ALA A 212 -20.93 -4.70 -2.85
C ALA A 212 -21.40 -5.06 -1.43
N GLU A 213 -22.05 -6.21 -1.29
CA GLU A 213 -22.28 -6.91 -0.03
C GLU A 213 -21.60 -8.30 -0.10
N PRO A 214 -20.34 -8.42 0.36
CA PRO A 214 -19.82 -9.71 0.79
C PRO A 214 -20.82 -10.31 1.78
N GLN A 215 -21.18 -11.59 1.64
CA GLN A 215 -22.29 -12.17 2.38
C GLN A 215 -22.23 -11.81 3.89
N PHE A 216 -23.32 -11.22 4.39
CA PHE A 216 -23.50 -10.86 5.82
C PHE A 216 -22.56 -9.77 6.36
N LEU A 217 -21.96 -8.93 5.51
CA LEU A 217 -21.06 -7.84 5.96
C LEU A 217 -21.71 -6.91 7.01
N TYR A 218 -22.98 -6.59 6.83
CA TYR A 218 -23.75 -5.71 7.72
C TYR A 218 -24.13 -6.38 9.05
N GLU A 219 -24.12 -7.72 9.09
CA GLU A 219 -24.33 -8.56 10.27
C GLU A 219 -23.03 -8.86 11.03
N ALA A 220 -21.87 -8.50 10.45
CA ALA A 220 -20.58 -8.68 11.10
C ALA A 220 -20.59 -8.02 12.50
N PRO A 221 -20.10 -8.70 13.56
CA PRO A 221 -20.25 -8.24 14.95
C PRO A 221 -19.69 -6.85 15.24
N ASP A 222 -18.76 -6.37 14.43
CA ASP A 222 -18.11 -5.07 14.46
C ASP A 222 -18.86 -3.98 13.66
N ILE A 223 -19.70 -4.37 12.70
CA ILE A 223 -20.56 -3.46 11.93
C ILE A 223 -21.95 -3.34 12.55
N GLN A 224 -22.61 -4.49 12.75
CA GLN A 224 -24.00 -4.65 13.22
C GLN A 224 -24.89 -3.45 12.85
N LEU A 225 -24.95 -3.14 11.55
CA LEU A 225 -25.51 -1.87 11.07
C LEU A 225 -26.95 -1.67 11.57
N PHE A 226 -27.72 -2.76 11.60
CA PHE A 226 -29.11 -2.77 12.01
C PHE A 226 -29.32 -2.90 13.54
N SER A 227 -28.32 -3.30 14.32
CA SER A 227 -28.43 -3.25 15.80
C SER A 227 -28.24 -1.83 16.33
N LYS A 228 -27.64 -0.94 15.54
CA LYS A 228 -27.46 0.48 15.85
C LYS A 228 -28.63 1.38 15.42
N GLU A 229 -29.60 0.87 14.66
CA GLU A 229 -30.78 1.63 14.21
C GLU A 229 -32.04 1.42 15.09
N SER A 230 -32.00 0.56 16.11
CA SER A 230 -33.19 0.18 16.87
C SER A 230 -33.67 1.20 17.93
N ASP A 231 -32.93 2.27 18.21
CA ASP A 231 -33.33 3.22 19.26
C ASP A 231 -34.18 4.41 18.76
N SER A 232 -34.34 4.61 17.45
CA SER A 232 -35.07 5.79 16.92
C SER A 232 -36.34 5.51 16.12
N LEU A 233 -36.65 4.25 15.78
CA LEU A 233 -37.81 3.91 14.94
C LEU A 233 -39.00 3.27 15.69
N ILE A 234 -38.91 3.07 17.02
CA ILE A 234 -40.02 2.53 17.83
C ILE A 234 -40.96 3.64 18.37
N ALA A 235 -40.63 4.93 18.19
CA ALA A 235 -41.38 6.01 18.83
C ALA A 235 -42.58 6.60 18.04
N HIS A 236 -42.95 6.12 16.85
CA HIS A 236 -43.98 6.80 16.01
C HIS A 236 -45.12 5.96 15.42
N TYR A 237 -45.36 4.74 15.92
CA TYR A 237 -46.60 4.01 15.64
C TYR A 237 -47.31 3.57 16.92
N GLY A 238 -47.55 4.54 17.81
CA GLY A 238 -48.70 4.49 18.70
C GLY A 238 -49.69 5.53 18.22
N LEU A 239 -50.81 5.11 17.64
CA LEU A 239 -52.15 5.69 17.85
C LEU A 239 -53.17 5.05 16.89
N ASP A 240 -54.25 4.56 17.53
CA ASP A 240 -55.62 4.40 17.04
C ASP A 240 -55.91 3.57 15.79
N GLN A 241 -56.46 2.36 16.01
CA GLN A 241 -57.54 1.82 15.15
C GLN A 241 -58.55 0.98 15.93
N HIS A 242 -59.62 1.63 16.41
CA HIS A 242 -60.95 1.01 16.53
C HIS A 242 -62.03 1.95 15.96
N ARG A 243 -62.28 1.87 14.65
CA ARG A 243 -63.62 1.94 13.99
C ARG A 243 -63.52 2.10 12.46
N GLY A 244 -64.09 1.13 11.75
CA GLY A 244 -65.06 1.39 10.66
C GLY A 244 -64.60 1.70 9.22
N ARG A 245 -64.75 0.68 8.35
CA ARG A 245 -65.47 0.70 7.04
C ARG A 245 -64.85 1.39 5.78
N ILE A 246 -64.14 0.59 4.95
CA ILE A 246 -64.25 0.25 3.48
C ILE A 246 -64.87 1.27 2.46
N PRO A 247 -64.60 1.30 1.10
CA PRO A 247 -63.56 0.73 0.19
C PRO A 247 -62.93 1.73 -0.83
N GLY A 248 -61.86 1.31 -1.54
CA GLY A 248 -61.51 1.90 -2.84
C GLY A 248 -60.22 1.37 -3.48
N HIS A 249 -60.37 0.41 -4.40
CA HIS A 249 -59.40 -0.19 -5.33
C HIS A 249 -57.94 0.32 -5.34
N ALA A 250 -57.03 -0.48 -4.79
CA ALA A 250 -55.65 -0.56 -5.25
C ALA A 250 -55.28 -2.05 -5.41
N ARG A 251 -54.80 -2.42 -6.60
CA ARG A 251 -54.21 -3.75 -6.84
C ARG A 251 -53.09 -3.97 -5.84
N GLN A 252 -53.24 -5.00 -5.02
CA GLN A 252 -52.25 -5.45 -4.08
C GLN A 252 -51.11 -6.13 -4.85
N ILE A 253 -50.08 -5.38 -5.22
CA ILE A 253 -48.79 -5.98 -5.57
C ILE A 253 -48.14 -6.31 -4.22
N HIS A 254 -48.20 -7.58 -3.83
CA HIS A 254 -47.43 -8.10 -2.70
C HIS A 254 -45.94 -7.96 -3.02
N ALA A 255 -45.31 -6.90 -2.53
CA ALA A 255 -43.87 -6.85 -2.39
C ALA A 255 -43.53 -7.23 -0.94
N PRO A 256 -42.59 -8.18 -0.70
CA PRO A 256 -42.25 -8.60 0.65
C PRO A 256 -41.67 -7.42 1.46
N PRO A 257 -41.81 -7.42 2.81
CA PRO A 257 -41.51 -6.27 3.68
C PRO A 257 -40.05 -5.76 3.66
N GLY A 258 -39.15 -6.46 2.96
CA GLY A 258 -37.75 -6.07 2.78
C GLY A 258 -37.46 -5.30 1.49
N SER A 259 -38.33 -5.32 0.47
CA SER A 259 -37.96 -4.77 -0.84
C SER A 259 -37.85 -3.24 -0.87
N LEU A 260 -38.72 -2.52 -0.14
CA LEU A 260 -38.64 -1.05 -0.05
C LEU A 260 -37.46 -0.57 0.81
N ARG A 261 -37.03 -1.35 1.80
CA ARG A 261 -35.91 -0.97 2.69
C ARG A 261 -34.55 -1.19 2.02
N VAL A 262 -34.41 -2.23 1.19
CA VAL A 262 -33.20 -2.50 0.40
C VAL A 262 -32.88 -1.36 -0.58
N TRP A 263 -33.91 -0.71 -1.15
CA TRP A 263 -33.71 0.43 -2.05
C TRP A 263 -33.22 1.69 -1.32
N GLN A 264 -33.69 1.93 -0.10
CA GLN A 264 -33.30 3.09 0.69
C GLN A 264 -31.87 2.94 1.25
N VAL A 265 -31.47 1.70 1.59
CA VAL A 265 -30.10 1.34 2.02
C VAL A 265 -29.10 1.39 0.86
N ARG A 266 -29.50 0.96 -0.36
CA ARG A 266 -28.70 1.15 -1.60
C ARG A 266 -28.31 2.61 -1.83
N SER A 267 -29.24 3.53 -1.56
CA SER A 267 -29.00 4.97 -1.72
C SER A 267 -28.05 5.53 -0.67
N GLN A 268 -28.05 5.00 0.56
CA GLN A 268 -27.14 5.48 1.61
C GLN A 268 -25.74 4.87 1.53
N MET A 269 -25.58 3.62 1.11
CA MET A 269 -24.24 3.04 0.90
C MET A 269 -23.51 3.67 -0.28
N CYS A 270 -24.19 3.99 -1.40
CA CYS A 270 -23.56 4.72 -2.50
C CYS A 270 -23.41 6.23 -2.24
N ALA A 271 -24.30 6.86 -1.45
CA ALA A 271 -24.18 8.29 -1.12
C ALA A 271 -23.08 8.59 -0.08
N THR A 272 -22.68 7.61 0.74
CA THR A 272 -21.61 7.81 1.73
C THR A 272 -20.22 7.39 1.24
N LEU A 273 -20.11 6.93 -0.02
CA LEU A 273 -18.87 6.55 -0.70
C LEU A 273 -18.40 7.53 -1.78
N GLY A 274 -19.07 8.68 -1.98
CA GLY A 274 -18.52 9.75 -2.81
C GLY A 274 -18.29 9.41 -4.30
N VAL A 275 -18.83 8.29 -4.83
CA VAL A 275 -18.79 7.96 -6.26
C VAL A 275 -20.18 8.06 -6.85
N HIS A 276 -20.73 9.28 -6.90
CA HIS A 276 -21.96 9.57 -7.63
C HIS A 276 -21.72 10.60 -8.74
N LYS A 277 -20.72 10.36 -9.59
CA LYS A 277 -20.64 10.98 -10.91
C LYS A 277 -20.03 9.99 -11.90
N SER A 278 -20.90 9.18 -12.51
CA SER A 278 -20.82 8.66 -13.88
C SER A 278 -21.39 7.25 -13.95
N CYS A 279 -22.71 7.13 -13.94
CA CYS A 279 -23.39 6.07 -14.70
C CYS A 279 -24.85 6.49 -14.94
N LEU A 280 -25.13 6.77 -16.22
CA LEU A 280 -26.45 6.89 -16.86
C LEU A 280 -27.28 8.15 -16.58
N ARG A 281 -26.95 9.22 -17.32
CA ARG A 281 -27.97 10.06 -17.97
C ARG A 281 -28.51 9.28 -19.17
N VAL A 282 -29.78 8.91 -19.14
CA VAL A 282 -30.60 8.82 -20.36
C VAL A 282 -31.87 9.59 -20.04
N GLY A 283 -31.94 10.82 -20.53
CA GLY A 283 -33.17 11.60 -20.52
C GLY A 283 -34.00 11.23 -21.74
N HIS A 284 -35.30 11.05 -21.55
CA HIS A 284 -36.28 11.37 -22.57
C HIS A 284 -37.39 12.20 -21.90
N GLN A 285 -37.78 13.26 -22.62
CA GLN A 285 -38.95 14.09 -22.37
C GLN A 285 -40.24 13.26 -22.39
#